data_AF-A0A0R3RAF6-F1
#
_entry.id   AF-A0A0R3RAF6-F1
#
_cell.length_a   1.000
_cell.length_b   1.000
_cell.length_c   1.000
_cell.angle_alpha   90.00
_cell.angle_beta   90.00
_cell.angle_gamma   90.00
#
_symmetry.space_group_name_H-M   'P 1'
#
loop_
_entity.id
_entity.type
_entity.pdbx_description
1 polymer ?
#
loop_
_entity_poly.entity_id
_entity_poly.type
_entity_poly.pdbx_seq_one_letter_code
_entity_poly.pdbx_strand_id
1 'polypeptide(L)'
;FFFYFSGNNVYSVELKEGTNFIKSFSTAVIELFISAPEEKILYEWQLEIKRQYNEEEFRLFTIGLTSDCLVSAEVRRMGLETTPVLFGSICIMILFVVVTSIRENPLKSKPWESLIGSLIPILAILMSTGILSLCGLRYQSIVAVTYFLVLSVGVDDVFIILRAWDRISIATPIPERLAKTLENAGPSITISSLTNALSFGIGIFSSTPAVRTFSIYSCFAIIVCYFFQLILFTAVLAVSGKREQNNYQALFCCLKADPRARNRTAEKITQFQSWLIKLWSFIITTWSAR
;
A
#
# COMPACT_ATOMS: atom_id res chain seq x y z
N PHE A 1 36.59 -28.20 0.34
CA PHE A 1 36.49 -27.13 1.37
C PHE A 1 37.85 -26.51 1.53
N PHE A 2 38.00 -25.23 1.20
CA PHE A 2 39.21 -24.48 1.55
C PHE A 2 38.86 -23.57 2.72
N PHE A 3 39.55 -23.76 3.84
CA PHE A 3 39.42 -22.91 5.02
C PHE A 3 40.52 -21.86 4.95
N TYR A 4 40.14 -20.58 4.87
CA TYR A 4 41.09 -19.48 4.93
C TYR A 4 40.76 -18.61 6.14
N PHE A 5 41.56 -18.74 7.20
CA PHE A 5 41.48 -17.87 8.36
C PHE A 5 42.58 -16.82 8.25
N SER A 6 42.21 -15.60 7.88
CA SER A 6 43.10 -14.44 7.93
C SER A 6 42.84 -13.67 9.22
N GLY A 7 43.89 -13.32 9.95
CA GLY A 7 43.81 -12.57 11.22
C GLY A 7 43.16 -11.17 11.10
N ASN A 8 42.81 -10.73 9.89
CA ASN A 8 42.07 -9.49 9.63
C ASN A 8 40.57 -9.55 9.96
N ASN A 9 40.02 -10.73 10.25
CA ASN A 9 38.59 -10.91 10.46
C ASN A 9 38.18 -10.91 11.94
N VAL A 10 39.01 -10.31 12.80
CA VAL A 10 38.78 -10.23 14.24
C VAL A 10 38.52 -8.77 14.65
N TYR A 11 37.44 -8.54 15.37
CA TYR A 11 36.96 -7.21 15.75
C TYR A 11 37.02 -6.98 17.26
N SER A 12 37.15 -5.71 17.65
CA SER A 12 37.33 -5.26 19.04
C SER A 12 38.52 -5.93 19.71
N VAL A 13 39.68 -5.83 19.05
CA VAL A 13 40.93 -6.45 19.47
C VAL A 13 41.64 -5.56 20.49
N GLU A 14 42.01 -6.11 21.65
CA GLU A 14 42.96 -5.48 22.56
C GLU A 14 44.36 -6.06 22.32
N LEU A 15 45.35 -5.18 22.16
CA LEU A 15 46.74 -5.57 22.00
C LEU A 15 47.45 -5.55 23.36
N LYS A 16 48.50 -6.37 23.49
CA LYS A 16 49.34 -6.40 24.68
C LYS A 16 50.36 -5.27 24.62
N GLU A 17 50.44 -4.46 25.68
CA GLU A 17 51.28 -3.24 25.74
C GLU A 17 52.72 -3.49 25.24
N GLY A 18 53.15 -2.66 24.27
CA GLY A 18 54.49 -2.72 23.70
C GLY A 18 54.74 -3.87 22.71
N THR A 19 53.72 -4.65 22.33
CA THR A 19 53.86 -5.75 21.37
C THR A 19 52.74 -5.77 20.32
N ASN A 20 52.99 -6.43 19.18
CA ASN A 20 51.98 -6.67 18.15
C ASN A 20 51.15 -7.95 18.41
N PHE A 21 51.14 -8.46 19.66
CA PHE A 21 50.38 -9.65 20.01
C PHE A 21 48.98 -9.30 20.52
N ILE A 22 47.98 -10.05 20.04
CA ILE A 22 46.58 -9.93 20.46
C ILE A 22 46.42 -10.48 21.88
N LYS A 23 45.80 -9.69 22.76
CA LYS A 23 45.48 -10.02 24.15
C LYS A 23 44.04 -10.53 24.30
N SER A 24 43.07 -9.88 23.66
CA SER A 24 41.66 -10.26 23.70
C SER A 24 40.94 -9.82 22.43
N PHE A 25 39.78 -10.41 22.13
CA PHE A 25 38.88 -9.98 21.06
C PHE A 25 37.42 -10.27 21.41
N SER A 26 36.48 -9.56 20.77
CA SER A 26 35.03 -9.74 21.01
C SER A 26 34.36 -10.60 19.94
N THR A 27 34.69 -10.36 18.66
CA THR A 27 34.03 -11.02 17.52
C THR A 27 35.06 -11.52 16.53
N ALA A 28 34.88 -12.73 16.01
CA ALA A 28 35.64 -13.26 14.89
C ALA A 28 34.69 -13.65 13.75
N VAL A 29 35.06 -13.32 12.52
CA VAL A 29 34.33 -13.68 11.31
C VAL A 29 35.12 -14.76 10.57
N ILE A 30 34.45 -15.87 10.27
CA ILE A 30 35.01 -16.96 9.49
C ILE A 30 34.29 -16.97 8.14
N GLU A 31 35.03 -16.72 7.08
CA GLU A 31 34.50 -16.75 5.71
C GLU A 31 34.63 -18.15 5.12
N LEU A 32 33.50 -18.69 4.64
CA LEU A 32 33.43 -20.00 4.02
C LEU A 32 32.98 -19.85 2.57
N PHE A 33 33.89 -20.14 1.63
CA PHE A 33 33.60 -20.14 0.21
C PHE A 33 33.13 -21.52 -0.23
N ILE A 34 31.86 -21.62 -0.59
CA ILE A 34 31.22 -22.88 -0.96
C ILE A 34 30.46 -22.68 -2.24
N SER A 35 30.70 -23.56 -3.20
CA SER A 35 30.03 -23.60 -4.48
C SER A 35 29.26 -24.89 -4.57
N ALA A 36 28.00 -24.80 -4.99
CA ALA A 36 27.18 -25.96 -5.34
C ALA A 36 26.48 -25.69 -6.68
N PRO A 37 26.14 -26.75 -7.44
CA PRO A 37 25.44 -26.60 -8.70
C PRO A 37 24.01 -26.07 -8.55
N GLU A 38 23.37 -26.25 -7.39
CA GLU A 38 22.02 -25.75 -7.10
C GLU A 38 21.98 -24.91 -5.81
N GLU A 39 21.29 -23.77 -5.85
CA GLU A 39 21.08 -22.90 -4.68
C GLU A 39 20.32 -23.60 -3.55
N LYS A 40 19.41 -24.52 -3.89
CA LYS A 40 18.59 -25.22 -2.89
C LYS A 40 19.45 -26.07 -1.95
N ILE A 41 20.45 -26.76 -2.50
CA ILE A 41 21.38 -27.59 -1.73
C ILE A 41 22.20 -26.74 -0.76
N LEU A 42 22.68 -25.56 -1.23
CA LEU A 42 23.37 -24.60 -0.37
C LEU A 42 22.50 -24.13 0.78
N TYR A 43 21.23 -23.84 0.51
CA TYR A 43 20.30 -23.39 1.53
C TYR A 43 20.02 -24.48 2.58
N GLU A 44 19.77 -25.72 2.17
CA GLU A 44 19.57 -26.85 3.09
C GLU A 44 20.82 -27.12 3.94
N TRP A 45 22.00 -27.09 3.33
CA TRP A 45 23.28 -27.24 4.04
C TRP A 45 23.48 -26.14 5.10
N GLN A 46 23.14 -24.89 4.79
CA GLN A 46 23.23 -23.78 5.74
C GLN A 46 22.22 -23.88 6.88
N LEU A 47 21.00 -24.36 6.60
CA LEU A 47 20.00 -24.62 7.64
C LEU A 47 20.50 -25.69 8.62
N GLU A 48 21.14 -26.74 8.12
CA GLU A 48 21.69 -27.79 8.96
C GLU A 48 22.84 -27.28 9.84
N ILE A 49 23.70 -26.42 9.31
CA ILE A 49 24.74 -25.76 10.11
C ILE A 49 24.13 -24.87 11.19
N LYS A 50 23.12 -24.08 10.84
CA LYS A 50 22.41 -23.26 11.82
C LYS A 50 21.77 -24.11 12.93
N ARG A 51 21.31 -25.33 12.60
CA ARG A 51 20.79 -26.29 13.56
C ARG A 51 21.89 -26.78 14.51
N GLN A 52 23.05 -27.17 13.97
CA GLN A 52 24.18 -27.64 14.78
C GLN A 52 24.74 -26.56 15.72
N TYR A 53 24.79 -25.30 15.29
CA TYR A 53 25.24 -24.21 16.16
C TYR A 53 24.33 -23.94 17.38
N ASN A 54 23.09 -24.42 17.35
CA ASN A 54 22.18 -24.35 18.51
C ASN A 54 22.33 -25.53 19.48
N GLU A 55 23.20 -26.50 19.20
CA GLU A 55 23.45 -27.64 20.09
C GLU A 55 24.25 -27.20 21.34
N GLU A 56 24.07 -27.94 22.45
CA GLU A 56 24.63 -27.54 23.76
C GLU A 56 26.17 -27.45 23.77
N GLU A 57 26.85 -28.16 22.87
CA GLU A 57 28.31 -28.12 22.71
C GLU A 57 28.85 -26.73 22.30
N PHE A 58 28.02 -25.89 21.67
CA PHE A 58 28.45 -24.58 21.15
C PHE A 58 27.98 -23.39 22.00
N ARG A 59 27.42 -23.62 23.20
CA ARG A 59 26.88 -22.56 24.08
C ARG A 59 27.88 -21.48 24.51
N LEU A 60 29.18 -21.77 24.45
CA LEU A 60 30.22 -20.79 24.78
C LEU A 60 30.29 -19.61 23.80
N PHE A 61 29.78 -19.77 22.57
CA PHE A 61 29.87 -18.75 21.53
C PHE A 61 28.49 -18.44 20.93
N THR A 62 28.19 -17.16 20.75
CA THR A 62 27.03 -16.74 19.94
C THR A 62 27.45 -16.75 18.47
N ILE A 63 27.06 -17.80 17.74
CA ILE A 63 27.43 -17.97 16.33
C ILE A 63 26.31 -17.43 15.43
N GLY A 64 26.67 -16.50 14.54
CA GLY A 64 25.79 -16.00 13.48
C GLY A 64 26.26 -16.50 12.11
N LEU A 65 25.32 -16.85 11.24
CA LEU A 65 25.58 -17.22 9.85
C LEU A 65 24.83 -16.26 8.92
N THR A 66 25.51 -15.73 7.92
CA THR A 66 24.91 -14.91 6.86
C THR A 66 25.42 -15.37 5.50
N SER A 67 24.55 -15.35 4.50
CA SER A 67 24.86 -15.73 3.11
C SER A 67 23.83 -15.14 2.16
N ASP A 68 24.16 -15.06 0.87
CA ASP A 68 23.26 -14.54 -0.16
C ASP A 68 21.97 -15.37 -0.29
N CYS A 69 22.06 -16.70 -0.18
CA CYS A 69 20.89 -17.57 -0.26
C CYS A 69 20.02 -17.50 1.00
N LEU A 70 20.61 -17.32 2.19
CA LEU A 70 19.87 -17.11 3.44
C LEU A 70 19.13 -15.77 3.40
N VAL A 71 19.79 -14.70 2.96
CA VAL A 71 19.18 -13.38 2.78
C VAL A 71 18.05 -13.44 1.76
N SER A 72 18.27 -14.09 0.62
CA SER A 72 17.23 -14.25 -0.41
C SER A 72 16.03 -15.05 0.10
N ALA A 73 16.26 -16.11 0.87
CA ALA A 73 15.20 -16.88 1.50
C ALA A 73 14.42 -16.08 2.54
N GLU A 74 15.10 -15.28 3.36
CA GLU A 74 14.47 -14.40 4.36
C GLU A 74 13.65 -13.31 3.69
N VAL A 75 14.13 -12.72 2.59
CA VAL A 75 13.38 -11.75 1.78
C VAL A 75 12.13 -12.37 1.17
N ARG A 76 12.20 -13.62 0.71
CA ARG A 76 11.03 -14.35 0.21
C ARG A 76 10.04 -14.65 1.34
N ARG A 77 10.53 -15.07 2.50
CA ARG A 77 9.72 -15.34 3.70
C ARG A 77 8.99 -14.08 4.16
N MET A 78 9.69 -12.95 4.28
CA MET A 78 9.06 -11.66 4.61
C MET A 78 7.95 -11.30 3.63
N GLY A 79 8.13 -11.55 2.33
CA GLY A 79 7.09 -11.37 1.32
C GLY A 79 5.85 -12.24 1.55
N LEU A 80 6.05 -13.53 1.86
CA LEU A 80 4.97 -14.48 2.15
C LEU A 80 4.23 -14.14 3.44
N GLU A 81 4.95 -13.77 4.51
CA GLU A 81 4.35 -13.38 5.80
C GLU A 81 3.57 -12.05 5.70
N THR A 82 3.99 -11.15 4.81
CA THR A 82 3.32 -9.84 4.59
C THR A 82 2.04 -9.98 3.75
N THR A 83 1.97 -10.97 2.86
CA THR A 83 0.84 -11.19 1.94
C THR A 83 -0.53 -11.29 2.64
N PRO A 84 -0.75 -12.11 3.70
CA PRO A 84 -2.04 -12.19 4.38
C PRO A 84 -2.42 -10.90 5.10
N VAL A 85 -1.43 -10.18 5.65
CA VAL A 85 -1.66 -8.88 6.32
C VAL A 85 -2.11 -7.83 5.31
N LEU A 86 -1.49 -7.80 4.12
CA LEU A 86 -1.90 -6.93 3.01
C LEU A 86 -3.32 -7.24 2.54
N PHE A 87 -3.66 -8.53 2.38
CA PHE A 87 -5.02 -8.91 1.98
C PHE A 87 -6.05 -8.45 3.03
N GLY A 88 -5.75 -8.68 4.32
CA GLY A 88 -6.58 -8.22 5.43
C GLY A 88 -6.77 -6.70 5.44
N SER A 89 -5.70 -5.92 5.23
CA SER A 89 -5.78 -4.46 5.22
C SER A 89 -6.58 -3.92 4.04
N ILE A 90 -6.43 -4.51 2.84
CA ILE A 90 -7.23 -4.17 1.66
C ILE A 90 -8.72 -4.45 1.92
N CYS A 91 -9.06 -5.62 2.48
CA CYS A 91 -10.45 -5.96 2.81
C CYS A 91 -11.06 -4.99 3.82
N ILE A 92 -10.32 -4.64 4.88
CA ILE A 92 -10.77 -3.68 5.90
C ILE A 92 -10.96 -2.30 5.28
N MET A 93 -10.04 -1.86 4.41
CA MET A 93 -10.16 -0.57 3.72
C MET A 93 -11.40 -0.53 2.83
N ILE A 94 -11.64 -1.56 2.00
CA ILE A 94 -12.82 -1.65 1.15
C ILE A 94 -14.10 -1.65 2.00
N LEU A 95 -14.13 -2.42 3.09
CA LEU A 95 -15.28 -2.46 4.00
C LEU A 95 -15.52 -1.07 4.62
N PHE A 96 -14.48 -0.39 5.07
CA PHE A 96 -14.56 0.97 5.59
C PHE A 96 -15.14 1.93 4.55
N VAL A 97 -14.67 1.86 3.29
CA VAL A 97 -15.16 2.71 2.20
C VAL A 97 -16.63 2.45 1.86
N VAL A 98 -17.03 1.19 1.79
CA VAL A 98 -18.43 0.82 1.52
C VAL A 98 -19.35 1.26 2.66
N VAL A 99 -18.94 1.06 3.91
CA VAL A 99 -19.74 1.46 5.09
C VAL A 99 -19.88 2.98 5.16
N THR A 100 -18.80 3.73 4.93
CA THR A 100 -18.82 5.21 4.95
C THR A 100 -19.58 5.83 3.78
N SER A 101 -19.81 5.08 2.70
CA SER A 101 -20.62 5.50 1.56
C SER A 101 -22.14 5.35 1.79
N ILE A 102 -22.55 4.68 2.87
CA ILE A 102 -23.97 4.59 3.24
C ILE A 102 -24.42 5.96 3.76
N ARG A 103 -25.43 6.53 3.10
CA ARG A 103 -25.96 7.87 3.41
C ARG A 103 -27.32 7.78 4.11
N GLU A 104 -27.75 8.90 4.72
CA GLU A 104 -29.07 9.02 5.36
C GLU A 104 -30.23 8.72 4.40
N ASN A 105 -30.09 9.17 3.15
CA ASN A 105 -31.04 8.91 2.07
C ASN A 105 -30.63 7.63 1.34
N PRO A 106 -31.44 6.55 1.37
CA PRO A 106 -31.16 5.29 0.69
C PRO A 106 -31.03 5.43 -0.83
N LEU A 107 -31.75 6.40 -1.41
CA LEU A 107 -31.66 6.79 -2.82
C LEU A 107 -30.27 7.32 -3.22
N LYS A 108 -29.63 8.07 -2.33
CA LYS A 108 -28.30 8.67 -2.55
C LYS A 108 -27.15 7.81 -2.03
N SER A 109 -27.45 6.68 -1.39
CA SER A 109 -26.40 5.76 -0.95
C SER A 109 -25.69 5.17 -2.18
N LYS A 110 -24.37 5.02 -2.10
CA LYS A 110 -23.54 4.57 -3.24
C LYS A 110 -22.56 3.44 -2.89
N PRO A 111 -23.02 2.36 -2.22
CA PRO A 111 -22.13 1.29 -1.78
C PRO A 111 -21.49 0.56 -2.97
N TRP A 112 -22.21 0.36 -4.08
CA TRP A 112 -21.70 -0.34 -5.25
C TRP A 112 -20.68 0.50 -6.02
N GLU A 113 -20.95 1.79 -6.17
CA GLU A 113 -20.04 2.73 -6.81
C GLU A 113 -18.75 2.85 -6.01
N SER A 114 -18.84 2.86 -4.68
CA SER A 114 -17.65 2.96 -3.80
C SER A 114 -16.86 1.65 -3.77
N LEU A 115 -17.54 0.51 -3.85
CA LEU A 115 -16.90 -0.79 -4.01
C LEU A 115 -16.14 -0.86 -5.34
N ILE A 116 -16.79 -0.57 -6.47
CA ILE A 116 -16.13 -0.55 -7.78
C ILE A 116 -15.00 0.48 -7.79
N GLY A 117 -15.23 1.67 -7.24
CA GLY A 117 -14.22 2.71 -7.08
C GLY A 117 -12.97 2.21 -6.34
N SER A 118 -13.14 1.42 -5.27
CA SER A 118 -12.02 0.85 -4.51
C SER A 118 -11.30 -0.28 -5.26
N LEU A 119 -11.95 -0.94 -6.20
CA LEU A 119 -11.34 -1.98 -7.05
C LEU A 119 -10.51 -1.38 -8.20
N ILE A 120 -10.80 -0.15 -8.63
CA ILE A 120 -10.08 0.51 -9.73
C ILE A 120 -8.58 0.69 -9.43
N PRO A 121 -8.15 1.18 -8.26
CA PRO A 121 -6.73 1.27 -7.89
C PRO A 121 -6.03 -0.09 -7.89
N ILE A 122 -6.73 -1.16 -7.48
CA ILE A 122 -6.21 -2.53 -7.51
C ILE A 122 -5.99 -2.99 -8.95
N LEU A 123 -6.94 -2.72 -9.84
CA LEU A 123 -6.80 -3.03 -11.26
C LEU A 123 -5.65 -2.24 -11.89
N ALA A 124 -5.51 -0.96 -11.54
CA ALA A 124 -4.43 -0.11 -12.04
C ALA A 124 -3.06 -0.65 -11.64
N ILE A 125 -2.85 -1.04 -10.38
CA ILE A 125 -1.56 -1.59 -9.96
C ILE A 125 -1.28 -2.98 -10.55
N LEU A 126 -2.30 -3.84 -10.71
CA LEU A 126 -2.13 -5.13 -11.38
C LEU A 126 -1.73 -4.95 -12.84
N MET A 127 -2.34 -3.99 -13.55
CA MET A 127 -1.95 -3.64 -14.91
C MET A 127 -0.53 -3.07 -14.96
N SER A 128 -0.20 -2.12 -14.09
CA SER A 128 1.12 -1.50 -14.03
C SER A 128 2.22 -2.51 -13.72
N THR A 129 1.99 -3.40 -12.77
CA THR A 129 2.95 -4.46 -12.43
C THR A 129 3.13 -5.45 -13.58
N GLY A 130 2.05 -5.82 -14.27
CA GLY A 130 2.11 -6.65 -15.47
C GLY A 130 2.92 -6.01 -16.60
N ILE A 131 2.65 -4.73 -16.93
CA ILE A 131 3.37 -4.00 -17.99
C ILE A 131 4.85 -3.85 -17.64
N LEU A 132 5.19 -3.43 -16.42
CA LEU A 132 6.58 -3.26 -16.01
C LEU A 132 7.34 -4.59 -15.97
N SER A 133 6.68 -5.67 -15.57
CA SER A 133 7.25 -7.02 -15.62
C SER A 133 7.52 -7.47 -17.05
N LEU A 134 6.64 -7.14 -18.02
CA LEU A 134 6.86 -7.41 -19.44
C LEU A 134 8.03 -6.59 -20.02
N CYS A 135 8.27 -5.38 -19.50
CA CYS A 135 9.44 -4.58 -19.83
C CYS A 135 10.76 -5.10 -19.21
N GLY A 136 10.73 -6.21 -18.47
CA GLY A 136 11.93 -6.87 -17.92
C GLY A 136 12.38 -6.33 -16.56
N LEU A 137 11.57 -5.51 -15.88
CA LEU A 137 11.86 -5.11 -14.51
C LEU A 137 11.61 -6.28 -13.55
N ARG A 138 12.63 -6.61 -12.73
CA ARG A 138 12.54 -7.69 -11.75
C ARG A 138 11.60 -7.29 -10.63
N TYR A 139 10.64 -8.17 -10.32
CA TYR A 139 9.75 -8.00 -9.19
C TYR A 139 10.52 -8.19 -7.87
N GLN A 140 10.39 -7.24 -6.95
CA GLN A 140 11.00 -7.27 -5.63
C GLN A 140 9.90 -7.29 -4.56
N SER A 141 10.11 -8.00 -3.44
CA SER A 141 9.13 -8.08 -2.35
C SER A 141 8.66 -6.71 -1.82
N ILE A 142 9.49 -5.66 -1.91
CA ILE A 142 9.14 -4.30 -1.49
C ILE A 142 8.01 -3.69 -2.32
N VAL A 143 7.81 -4.13 -3.57
CA VAL A 143 6.73 -3.66 -4.46
C VAL A 143 5.36 -4.02 -3.89
N ALA A 144 5.26 -5.01 -2.99
CA ALA A 144 4.03 -5.33 -2.28
C ALA A 144 3.48 -4.12 -1.49
N VAL A 145 4.34 -3.23 -1.00
CA VAL A 145 3.92 -2.00 -0.30
C VAL A 145 3.21 -1.02 -1.24
N THR A 146 3.58 -1.00 -2.52
CA THR A 146 2.93 -0.15 -3.53
C THR A 146 1.43 -0.46 -3.67
N TYR A 147 1.00 -1.70 -3.42
CA TYR A 147 -0.43 -2.06 -3.46
C TYR A 147 -1.24 -1.31 -2.42
N PHE A 148 -0.75 -1.25 -1.19
CA PHE A 148 -1.41 -0.51 -0.13
C PHE A 148 -1.37 1.01 -0.38
N LEU A 149 -0.23 1.50 -0.90
CA LEU A 149 -0.04 2.91 -1.19
C LEU A 149 -1.00 3.42 -2.26
N VAL A 150 -1.06 2.74 -3.41
CA VAL A 150 -1.90 3.12 -4.55
C VAL A 150 -3.38 2.97 -4.20
N LEU A 151 -3.76 1.95 -3.43
CA LEU A 151 -5.12 1.81 -2.90
C LEU A 151 -5.51 3.03 -2.05
N SER A 152 -4.63 3.45 -1.13
CA SER A 152 -4.91 4.57 -0.22
C SER A 152 -5.11 5.87 -1.00
N VAL A 153 -4.18 6.20 -1.90
CA VAL A 153 -4.31 7.39 -2.77
C VAL A 153 -5.57 7.30 -3.64
N GLY A 154 -5.83 6.14 -4.24
CA GLY A 154 -6.94 6.00 -5.17
C GLY A 154 -8.32 6.01 -4.53
N VAL A 155 -8.44 5.53 -3.29
CA VAL A 155 -9.68 5.61 -2.51
C VAL A 155 -9.99 7.06 -2.12
N ASP A 156 -8.98 7.87 -1.79
CA ASP A 156 -9.17 9.29 -1.48
C ASP A 156 -9.76 10.05 -2.68
N ASP A 157 -9.23 9.80 -3.88
CA ASP A 157 -9.74 10.42 -5.10
C ASP A 157 -11.20 10.01 -5.39
N VAL A 158 -11.53 8.73 -5.21
CA VAL A 158 -12.90 8.21 -5.35
C VAL A 158 -13.88 8.96 -4.45
N PHE A 159 -13.49 9.25 -3.19
CA PHE A 159 -14.33 10.02 -2.29
C PHE A 159 -14.51 11.47 -2.71
N ILE A 160 -13.45 12.12 -3.24
CA ILE A 160 -13.54 13.49 -3.75
C ILE A 160 -14.54 13.56 -4.91
N ILE A 161 -14.44 12.63 -5.87
CA ILE A 161 -15.37 12.57 -7.02
C ILE A 161 -16.81 12.28 -6.55
N LEU A 162 -17.01 11.31 -5.65
CA LEU A 162 -18.34 10.98 -5.12
C LEU A 162 -18.98 12.17 -4.41
N ARG A 163 -18.20 12.89 -3.60
CA ARG A 163 -18.70 14.09 -2.91
C ARG A 163 -19.06 15.21 -3.89
N ALA A 164 -18.28 15.41 -4.95
CA ALA A 164 -18.62 16.38 -5.98
C ALA A 164 -19.89 15.97 -6.75
N TRP A 165 -20.05 14.69 -7.07
CA TRP A 165 -21.24 14.14 -7.75
C TRP A 165 -22.53 14.34 -6.95
N ASP A 166 -22.45 14.19 -5.62
CA ASP A 166 -23.59 14.29 -4.73
C ASP A 166 -24.03 15.74 -4.43
N ARG A 167 -23.14 16.72 -4.66
CA ARG A 167 -23.48 18.14 -4.56
C ARG A 167 -24.33 18.63 -5.74
N ILE A 168 -24.25 17.96 -6.88
CA ILE A 168 -24.99 18.34 -8.09
C ILE A 168 -26.37 17.67 -8.08
N SER A 169 -27.38 18.41 -8.52
CA SER A 169 -28.77 17.94 -8.55
C SER A 169 -28.95 16.71 -9.44
N ILE A 170 -29.80 15.78 -8.99
CA ILE A 170 -30.19 14.59 -9.76
C ILE A 170 -31.01 14.97 -11.00
N ALA A 171 -31.66 16.15 -10.99
CA ALA A 171 -32.46 16.64 -12.11
C ALA A 171 -31.61 17.10 -13.31
N THR A 172 -30.31 17.34 -13.12
CA THR A 172 -29.41 17.75 -14.20
C THR A 172 -29.16 16.56 -15.14
N PRO A 173 -29.12 16.76 -16.48
CA PRO A 173 -28.75 15.71 -17.43
C PRO A 173 -27.41 15.05 -17.07
N ILE A 174 -27.32 13.73 -17.21
CA ILE A 174 -26.13 12.95 -16.80
C ILE A 174 -24.83 13.51 -17.39
N PRO A 175 -24.74 13.85 -18.70
CA PRO A 175 -23.49 14.38 -19.26
C PRO A 175 -23.06 15.70 -18.63
N GLU A 176 -24.01 16.62 -18.41
CA GLU A 176 -23.75 17.92 -17.79
C GLU A 176 -23.38 17.76 -16.30
N ARG A 177 -24.06 16.85 -15.59
CA ARG A 177 -23.76 16.52 -14.19
C ARG A 177 -22.35 15.94 -14.05
N LEU A 178 -21.94 15.07 -14.97
CA LEU A 178 -20.59 14.51 -14.98
C LEU A 178 -19.54 15.58 -15.28
N ALA A 179 -19.79 16.45 -16.27
CA ALA A 179 -18.90 17.57 -16.58
C ALA A 179 -18.69 18.50 -15.37
N LYS A 180 -19.77 18.92 -14.71
CA LYS A 180 -19.70 19.72 -13.48
C LYS A 180 -19.02 18.99 -12.32
N THR A 181 -19.17 17.67 -12.24
CA THR A 181 -18.48 16.86 -11.21
C THR A 181 -16.97 16.92 -11.42
N LEU A 182 -16.53 16.70 -12.66
CA LEU A 182 -15.12 16.74 -13.03
C LEU A 182 -14.53 18.15 -12.98
N GLU A 183 -15.31 19.18 -13.29
CA GLU A 183 -14.91 20.58 -13.12
C GLU A 183 -14.58 20.89 -11.65
N ASN A 184 -15.38 20.39 -10.72
CA ASN A 184 -15.19 20.63 -9.29
C ASN A 184 -14.12 19.73 -8.65
N ALA A 185 -14.06 18.45 -9.01
CA ALA A 185 -13.17 17.46 -8.41
C ALA A 185 -11.84 17.30 -9.14
N GLY A 186 -11.84 17.48 -10.46
CA GLY A 186 -10.72 17.21 -11.36
C GLY A 186 -9.44 17.94 -10.97
N PRO A 187 -9.45 19.27 -10.77
CA PRO A 187 -8.24 20.00 -10.39
C PRO A 187 -7.56 19.45 -9.13
N SER A 188 -8.35 19.10 -8.10
CA SER A 188 -7.82 18.53 -6.85
C SER A 188 -7.14 17.18 -7.08
N ILE A 189 -7.76 16.30 -7.87
CA ILE A 189 -7.27 14.94 -8.13
C ILE A 189 -6.03 14.97 -9.03
N THR A 190 -6.03 15.83 -10.05
CA THR A 190 -4.87 16.04 -10.93
C THR A 190 -3.67 16.56 -10.16
N ILE A 191 -3.87 17.56 -9.28
CA ILE A 191 -2.77 18.08 -8.44
C ILE A 191 -2.25 16.99 -7.51
N SER A 192 -3.12 16.28 -6.79
CA SER A 192 -2.73 15.18 -5.91
C SER A 192 -1.95 14.09 -6.64
N SER A 193 -2.48 13.58 -7.75
CA SER A 193 -1.87 12.53 -8.57
C SER A 193 -0.53 12.98 -9.16
N LEU A 194 -0.44 14.22 -9.65
CA LEU A 194 0.80 14.78 -10.20
C LEU A 194 1.86 14.93 -9.12
N THR A 195 1.51 15.46 -7.95
CA THR A 195 2.45 15.59 -6.82
C THR A 195 2.95 14.23 -6.33
N ASN A 196 2.07 13.23 -6.28
CA ASN A 196 2.46 11.86 -5.94
C ASN A 196 3.40 11.26 -6.99
N ALA A 197 3.05 11.37 -8.27
CA ALA A 197 3.89 10.89 -9.37
C ALA A 197 5.27 11.57 -9.39
N LEU A 198 5.34 12.88 -9.17
CA LEU A 198 6.61 13.62 -9.07
C LEU A 198 7.43 13.19 -7.86
N SER A 199 6.80 13.00 -6.70
CA SER A 199 7.49 12.53 -5.49
C SER A 199 8.13 11.17 -5.69
N PHE A 200 7.41 10.21 -6.29
CA PHE A 200 8.01 8.92 -6.65
C PHE A 200 8.99 9.03 -7.82
N GLY A 201 8.78 9.96 -8.75
CA GLY A 201 9.73 10.27 -9.81
C GLY A 201 11.11 10.67 -9.27
N ILE A 202 11.15 11.48 -8.21
CA ILE A 202 12.40 11.82 -7.51
C ILE A 202 13.04 10.57 -6.88
N GLY A 203 12.23 9.67 -6.33
CA GLY A 203 12.69 8.39 -5.74
C GLY A 203 13.41 7.46 -6.73
N ILE A 204 13.17 7.60 -8.03
CA ILE A 204 13.87 6.83 -9.08
C ILE A 204 15.37 7.13 -9.09
N PHE A 205 15.78 8.35 -8.75
CA PHE A 205 17.19 8.75 -8.70
C PHE A 205 17.94 8.23 -7.47
N SER A 206 17.27 7.51 -6.56
CA SER A 206 17.90 6.91 -5.39
C SER A 206 19.03 5.95 -5.79
N SER A 207 20.12 5.95 -5.01
CA SER A 207 21.26 5.03 -5.17
C SER A 207 20.90 3.60 -4.75
N THR A 208 19.88 3.43 -3.91
CA THR A 208 19.46 2.12 -3.39
C THR A 208 18.55 1.41 -4.42
N PRO A 209 18.95 0.27 -5.00
CA PRO A 209 18.19 -0.39 -6.07
C PRO A 209 16.76 -0.80 -5.70
N ALA A 210 16.55 -1.20 -4.44
CA ALA A 210 15.23 -1.55 -3.93
C ALA A 210 14.27 -0.33 -3.93
N VAL A 211 14.76 0.84 -3.50
CA VAL A 211 13.98 2.09 -3.46
C VAL A 211 13.70 2.59 -4.87
N ARG A 212 14.68 2.51 -5.77
CA ARG A 212 14.51 2.87 -7.19
C ARG A 212 13.41 2.03 -7.84
N THR A 213 13.46 0.70 -7.68
CA THR A 213 12.45 -0.21 -8.24
C THR A 213 11.07 0.10 -7.67
N PHE A 214 10.93 0.19 -6.34
CA PHE A 214 9.69 0.59 -5.68
C PHE A 214 9.12 1.92 -6.23
N SER A 215 9.99 2.90 -6.47
CA SER A 215 9.59 4.23 -6.94
C SER A 215 9.12 4.21 -8.40
N ILE A 216 9.76 3.42 -9.27
CA ILE A 216 9.31 3.21 -10.66
C ILE A 216 7.91 2.58 -10.68
N TYR A 217 7.70 1.50 -9.92
CA TYR A 217 6.40 0.82 -9.84
C TYR A 217 5.31 1.74 -9.30
N SER A 218 5.58 2.48 -8.22
CA SER A 218 4.62 3.41 -7.61
C SER A 218 4.28 4.57 -8.53
N CYS A 219 5.27 5.21 -9.16
CA CYS A 219 5.07 6.32 -10.09
C CYS A 219 4.18 5.90 -11.27
N PHE A 220 4.51 4.79 -11.92
CA PHE A 220 3.73 4.30 -13.05
C PHE A 220 2.31 3.87 -12.63
N ALA A 221 2.16 3.20 -11.48
CA ALA A 221 0.86 2.79 -10.96
C ALA A 221 -0.06 3.97 -10.62
N ILE A 222 0.48 5.06 -10.05
CA ILE A 222 -0.30 6.27 -9.76
C ILE A 222 -0.79 6.93 -11.04
N ILE A 223 0.06 7.02 -12.08
CA ILE A 223 -0.33 7.59 -13.38
C ILE A 223 -1.45 6.77 -14.02
N VAL A 224 -1.31 5.44 -14.05
CA VAL A 224 -2.35 4.54 -14.58
C VAL A 224 -3.64 4.65 -13.75
N CYS A 225 -3.52 4.69 -12.41
CA CYS A 225 -4.66 4.84 -11.51
C CYS A 225 -5.43 6.14 -11.78
N TYR A 226 -4.73 7.25 -11.97
CA TYR A 226 -5.32 8.55 -12.32
C TYR A 226 -6.16 8.47 -13.60
N PHE A 227 -5.62 7.90 -14.68
CA PHE A 227 -6.38 7.72 -15.92
C PHE A 227 -7.58 6.79 -15.74
N PHE A 228 -7.41 5.70 -14.98
CA PHE A 228 -8.49 4.76 -14.70
C PHE A 228 -9.62 5.39 -13.88
N GLN A 229 -9.31 6.26 -12.92
CA GLN A 229 -10.33 7.02 -12.22
C GLN A 229 -11.05 7.99 -13.15
N LEU A 230 -10.32 8.75 -13.97
CA LEU A 230 -10.96 9.70 -14.88
C LEU A 230 -11.84 9.04 -15.95
N ILE A 231 -11.53 7.81 -16.37
CA ILE A 231 -12.25 7.12 -17.45
C ILE A 231 -13.23 6.08 -16.90
N LEU A 232 -12.74 5.11 -16.12
CA LEU A 232 -13.56 3.98 -15.65
C LEU A 232 -14.50 4.42 -14.53
N PHE A 233 -14.02 5.21 -13.58
CA PHE A 233 -14.87 5.61 -12.45
C PHE A 233 -15.96 6.59 -12.89
N THR A 234 -15.65 7.52 -13.78
CA THR A 234 -16.65 8.45 -14.35
C THR A 234 -17.71 7.72 -15.18
N ALA A 235 -17.34 6.65 -15.91
CA ALA A 235 -18.29 5.78 -16.59
C ALA A 235 -19.23 5.07 -15.60
N VAL A 236 -18.69 4.55 -14.50
CA VAL A 236 -19.49 3.96 -13.41
C VAL A 236 -20.47 4.98 -12.81
N LEU A 237 -20.04 6.23 -12.63
CA LEU A 237 -20.91 7.31 -12.16
C LEU A 237 -21.99 7.68 -13.17
N ALA A 238 -21.70 7.66 -14.47
CA ALA A 238 -22.72 7.90 -15.49
C ALA A 238 -23.83 6.82 -15.45
N VAL A 239 -23.45 5.55 -15.28
CA VAL A 239 -24.40 4.44 -15.10
C VAL A 239 -25.19 4.60 -13.80
N SER A 240 -24.53 4.97 -12.71
CA SER A 240 -25.17 5.30 -11.43
C SER A 240 -26.16 6.47 -11.56
N GLY A 241 -25.84 7.50 -12.34
CA GLY A 241 -26.73 8.61 -12.62
C GLY A 241 -28.03 8.18 -13.30
N LYS A 242 -27.96 7.23 -14.24
CA LYS A 242 -29.14 6.64 -14.88
C LYS A 242 -30.00 5.85 -13.88
N ARG A 243 -29.37 5.16 -12.93
CA ARG A 243 -30.06 4.48 -11.83
C ARG A 243 -30.81 5.47 -10.94
N GLU A 244 -30.16 6.59 -10.57
CA GLU A 244 -30.76 7.64 -9.73
C GLU A 244 -31.95 8.32 -10.39
N GLN A 245 -31.85 8.67 -11.68
CA GLN A 245 -32.95 9.28 -12.42
C GLN A 245 -34.19 8.37 -12.49
N ASN A 246 -33.99 7.05 -12.53
CA ASN A 246 -35.07 6.07 -12.54
C ASN A 246 -35.60 5.70 -11.14
N ASN A 247 -35.09 6.34 -10.07
CA ASN A 247 -35.47 6.11 -8.66
C ASN A 247 -35.27 4.66 -8.18
N TYR A 248 -34.27 3.93 -8.70
CA TYR A 248 -33.95 2.60 -8.21
C TYR A 248 -33.10 2.65 -6.93
N GLN A 249 -33.31 1.68 -6.03
CA GLN A 249 -32.53 1.52 -4.80
C GLN A 249 -31.04 1.29 -5.09
N ALA A 250 -30.19 1.70 -4.14
CA ALA A 250 -28.74 1.59 -4.23
C ALA A 250 -28.18 0.18 -4.01
N LEU A 251 -28.88 -0.65 -3.24
CA LEU A 251 -28.46 -2.01 -2.89
C LEU A 251 -29.01 -3.06 -3.86
N PHE A 252 -30.27 -2.87 -4.30
CA PHE A 252 -30.95 -3.74 -5.24
C PHE A 252 -31.43 -2.89 -6.42
N CYS A 253 -30.67 -2.92 -7.52
CA CYS A 253 -30.96 -2.16 -8.74
C CYS A 253 -32.34 -2.44 -9.37
N CYS A 254 -33.05 -3.47 -8.90
CA CYS A 254 -34.36 -3.90 -9.40
C CYS A 254 -35.56 -3.33 -8.63
N LEU A 255 -35.36 -2.72 -7.45
CA LEU A 255 -36.44 -2.21 -6.61
C LEU A 255 -36.51 -0.69 -6.68
N LYS A 256 -37.71 -0.12 -6.88
CA LYS A 256 -37.92 1.33 -6.74
C LYS A 256 -37.71 1.72 -5.28
N ALA A 257 -36.94 2.77 -5.05
CA ALA A 257 -36.68 3.23 -3.70
C ALA A 257 -37.88 4.02 -3.18
N ASP A 258 -38.22 3.79 -1.91
CA ASP A 258 -39.18 4.64 -1.22
C ASP A 258 -38.51 5.98 -0.91
N PRO A 259 -38.99 7.11 -1.47
CA PRO A 259 -38.41 8.42 -1.24
C PRO A 259 -38.54 8.91 0.22
N ARG A 260 -39.35 8.24 1.06
CA ARG A 260 -39.53 8.58 2.48
C ARG A 260 -38.73 7.69 3.43
N ALA A 261 -38.15 6.59 2.95
CA ALA A 261 -37.33 5.73 3.79
C ALA A 261 -36.04 6.48 4.17
N ARG A 262 -35.79 6.66 5.46
CA ARG A 262 -34.56 7.27 5.99
C ARG A 262 -33.80 6.26 6.82
N ASN A 263 -32.50 6.15 6.59
CA ASN A 263 -31.68 5.20 7.31
C ASN A 263 -31.28 5.79 8.68
N ARG A 264 -31.97 5.39 9.75
CA ARG A 264 -31.76 5.90 11.12
C ARG A 264 -30.34 5.71 11.64
N THR A 265 -29.65 4.64 11.22
CA THR A 265 -28.26 4.39 11.64
C THR A 265 -27.31 5.41 11.01
N ALA A 266 -27.48 5.68 9.71
CA ALA A 266 -26.68 6.69 9.01
C ALA A 266 -26.96 8.09 9.58
N GLU A 267 -28.21 8.41 9.93
CA GLU A 267 -28.58 9.68 10.56
C GLU A 267 -27.87 9.88 11.92
N LYS A 268 -27.85 8.86 12.79
CA LYS A 268 -27.11 8.93 14.06
C LYS A 268 -25.60 9.15 13.85
N ILE A 269 -25.02 8.46 12.86
CA ILE A 269 -23.60 8.62 12.53
C ILE A 269 -23.31 10.04 12.03
N THR A 270 -24.14 10.59 11.13
CA THR A 270 -23.99 11.95 10.61
C THR A 270 -24.19 13.01 11.70
N GLN A 271 -25.13 12.80 12.63
CA GLN A 271 -25.29 13.67 13.80
C GLN A 271 -24.07 13.65 14.72
N PHE A 272 -23.52 12.46 15.00
CA PHE A 272 -22.29 12.31 15.77
C PHE A 272 -21.10 13.00 15.09
N GLN A 273 -20.92 12.79 13.78
CA GLN A 273 -19.88 13.47 13.00
C GLN A 273 -20.03 15.00 13.07
N SER A 274 -21.26 15.50 12.93
CA SER A 274 -21.55 16.94 13.02
C SER A 274 -21.23 17.51 14.40
N TRP A 275 -21.55 16.76 15.46
CA TRP A 275 -21.19 17.13 16.83
C TRP A 275 -19.66 17.18 17.01
N LEU A 276 -18.95 16.18 16.48
CA LEU A 276 -17.49 16.09 16.59
C LEU A 276 -16.79 17.22 15.81
N ILE A 277 -17.28 17.56 14.62
CA ILE A 277 -16.80 18.72 13.85
C ILE A 277 -17.04 20.02 14.61
N LYS A 278 -18.23 20.20 15.21
CA LYS A 278 -18.53 21.39 16.02
C LYS A 278 -17.64 21.47 17.25
N LEU A 279 -17.38 20.34 17.92
CA LEU A 279 -16.46 20.27 19.05
C LEU A 279 -15.04 20.68 18.64
N TRP A 280 -14.53 20.13 17.53
CA TRP A 280 -13.20 20.45 17.03
C TRP A 280 -13.10 21.91 16.56
N SER A 281 -14.12 22.41 15.85
CA SER A 281 -14.22 23.82 15.48
C SER A 281 -14.23 24.71 16.70
N PHE A 282 -14.98 24.34 17.74
CA PHE A 282 -15.02 25.08 19.00
C PHE A 282 -13.62 25.14 19.61
N ILE A 283 -12.95 23.98 19.77
CA ILE A 283 -11.59 23.88 20.30
C ILE A 283 -10.64 24.83 19.55
N ILE A 284 -10.63 24.79 18.22
CA ILE A 284 -9.76 25.65 17.39
C ILE A 284 -10.10 27.13 17.61
N THR A 285 -11.38 27.49 17.60
CA THR A 285 -11.79 28.90 17.79
C THR A 285 -11.52 29.43 19.20
N THR A 286 -11.52 28.56 20.22
CA THR A 286 -11.12 28.89 21.59
C THR A 286 -9.62 28.79 21.83
N TRP A 287 -8.85 28.21 20.91
CA TRP A 287 -7.41 28.12 21.03
C TRP A 287 -6.81 29.49 20.73
N SER A 288 -6.55 30.25 21.78
CA SER A 288 -5.86 31.54 21.69
C SER A 288 -4.54 31.34 20.97
N ALA A 289 -4.44 31.82 19.72
CA ALA A 289 -3.16 32.05 19.08
C ALA A 289 -2.38 33.03 19.97
N ARG A 290 -1.41 32.50 20.72
CA ARG A 290 -0.34 33.28 21.34
C ARG A 290 0.80 33.36 20.35
#